data_AF-A0A8D8QQK6-F1
#
_entry.id   AF-A0A8D8QQK6-F1
#
_cell.length_a   1.000
_cell.length_b   1.000
_cell.length_c   1.000
_cell.angle_alpha   90.00
_cell.angle_beta   90.00
_cell.angle_gamma   90.00
#
_symmetry.space_group_name_H-M   'P 1'
#
loop_
_entity.id
_entity.type
_entity.pdbx_description
1 polymer ?
#
loop_
_entity_poly.entity_id
_entity_poly.type
_entity_poly.pdbx_seq_one_letter_code
_entity_poly.pdbx_strand_id
1 'polypeptide(L)'
;MDENEFTTMFKALLTTFSKDENFQCFGKYLEDNYSENISSWAYCHRKYAGLNTNMHIERMHRTIKYIYLKGKTSKRLDKTIAALMHFIRDQLFSRIISSTKGKVSSKIADIRKDNSLSLSENCVFQRWERYGRF
;
A
#
# COMPACT_ATOMS: atom_id res chain seq x y z
N MET A 1 17.49 14.04 7.43
CA MET A 1 18.75 13.31 7.39
C MET A 1 19.33 13.43 6.00
N ASP A 2 20.42 14.17 5.88
CA ASP A 2 21.17 14.27 4.62
C ASP A 2 22.15 13.08 4.46
N GLU A 3 22.76 12.96 3.28
CA GLU A 3 23.61 11.82 2.91
C GLU A 3 24.90 11.75 3.76
N ASN A 4 25.47 12.89 4.13
CA ASN A 4 26.70 12.96 4.93
C ASN A 4 26.43 12.59 6.38
N GLU A 5 25.31 13.09 6.93
CA GLU A 5 24.81 12.76 8.25
C GLU A 5 24.53 11.25 8.37
N PHE A 6 23.86 10.66 7.37
CA PHE A 6 23.62 9.22 7.30
C PHE A 6 24.92 8.41 7.26
N THR A 7 25.86 8.77 6.38
CA THR A 7 27.13 8.04 6.22
C THR A 7 27.93 8.02 7.51
N THR A 8 27.93 9.14 8.24
CA THR A 8 28.61 9.26 9.53
C THR A 8 27.98 8.35 10.58
N MET A 9 26.65 8.39 10.71
CA MET A 9 25.92 7.51 11.64
C MET A 9 26.07 6.02 11.28
N PHE A 10 26.05 5.69 10.00
CA PHE A 10 26.18 4.31 9.52
C PHE A 10 27.56 3.71 9.86
N LYS A 11 28.64 4.48 9.66
CA LYS A 11 29.99 4.06 10.08
C LYS A 11 30.11 3.89 11.59
N ALA A 12 29.52 4.80 12.37
CA ALA A 12 29.49 4.70 13.83
C ALA A 12 28.72 3.45 14.29
N LEU A 13 27.61 3.12 13.62
CA LEU A 13 26.83 1.91 13.87
C LEU A 13 27.66 0.64 13.61
N LEU A 14 28.32 0.54 12.45
CA LEU A 14 29.18 -0.61 12.12
C LEU A 14 30.30 -0.78 13.15
N THR A 15 30.93 0.33 13.54
CA THR A 15 31.96 0.32 14.60
C THR A 15 31.40 -0.19 15.94
N THR A 16 30.16 0.16 16.25
CA THR A 16 29.48 -0.28 17.48
C THR A 16 29.18 -1.78 17.41
N PHE A 17 28.67 -2.27 16.29
CA PHE A 17 28.39 -3.71 16.09
C PHE A 17 29.65 -4.56 16.09
N SER A 18 30.78 -4.05 15.60
CA SER A 18 32.06 -4.77 15.65
C SER A 18 32.60 -4.96 17.07
N LYS A 19 32.19 -4.10 18.02
CA LYS A 19 32.61 -4.14 19.42
C LYS A 19 31.67 -4.95 20.32
N ASP A 20 30.42 -5.12 19.92
CA ASP A 20 29.43 -5.92 20.65
C ASP A 20 29.43 -7.35 20.11
N GLU A 21 29.84 -8.31 20.94
CA GLU A 21 29.89 -9.73 20.56
C GLU A 21 28.54 -10.26 20.04
N ASN A 22 27.41 -9.74 20.54
CA ASN A 22 26.08 -10.18 20.12
C ASN A 22 25.75 -9.73 18.69
N PHE A 23 26.31 -8.61 18.26
CA PHE A 23 26.02 -8.00 16.96
C PHE A 23 27.16 -8.14 15.95
N GLN A 24 28.32 -8.67 16.33
CA GLN A 24 29.49 -8.74 15.47
C GLN A 24 29.22 -9.51 14.15
N CYS A 25 28.52 -10.64 14.22
CA CYS A 25 28.13 -11.40 13.02
C CYS A 25 27.16 -10.62 12.12
N PHE A 26 26.20 -9.92 12.73
CA PHE A 26 25.23 -9.12 11.99
C PHE A 26 25.88 -7.86 11.38
N GLY A 27 26.77 -7.20 12.11
CA GLY A 27 27.53 -6.03 11.66
C GLY A 27 28.40 -6.37 10.46
N LYS A 28 29.10 -7.51 10.51
CA LYS A 28 29.86 -8.01 9.35
C LYS A 28 28.97 -8.27 8.14
N TYR A 29 27.85 -8.98 8.32
CA TYR A 29 26.89 -9.21 7.24
C TYR A 29 26.36 -7.89 6.64
N LEU A 30 26.02 -6.93 7.50
CA LEU A 30 25.52 -5.62 7.09
C LEU A 30 26.59 -4.87 6.30
N GLU A 31 27.84 -4.90 6.76
CA GLU A 31 28.95 -4.27 6.07
C GLU A 31 29.20 -4.90 4.69
N ASP A 32 29.34 -6.22 4.64
CA ASP A 32 29.67 -6.98 3.43
C ASP A 32 28.59 -6.86 2.34
N ASN A 33 27.31 -6.72 2.72
CA ASN A 33 26.19 -6.77 1.76
C ASN A 33 25.53 -5.42 1.48
N TYR A 34 25.65 -4.44 2.37
CA TYR A 34 24.88 -3.18 2.27
C TYR A 34 25.74 -1.92 2.22
N SER A 35 27.01 -1.95 2.65
CA SER A 35 27.87 -0.75 2.67
C SER A 35 28.22 -0.21 1.28
N GLU A 36 28.40 -1.08 0.28
CA GLU A 36 28.81 -0.65 -1.06
C GLU A 36 27.68 0.00 -1.86
N ASN A 37 26.42 -0.31 -1.52
CA ASN A 37 25.26 0.09 -2.31
C ASN A 37 24.24 0.93 -1.50
N ILE A 38 24.74 1.75 -0.59
CA ILE A 38 23.94 2.64 0.27
C ILE A 38 22.93 3.47 -0.54
N SER A 39 23.33 3.95 -1.72
CA SER A 39 22.48 4.75 -2.61
C SER A 39 21.22 4.03 -3.09
N SER A 40 21.23 2.70 -3.19
CA SER A 40 20.06 1.93 -3.65
C SER A 40 19.00 1.72 -2.58
N TRP A 41 19.37 1.70 -1.30
CA TRP A 41 18.45 1.31 -0.23
C TRP A 41 18.22 2.41 0.82
N ALA A 42 19.22 3.24 1.11
CA ALA A 42 19.10 4.25 2.15
C ALA A 42 18.15 5.38 1.75
N TYR A 43 17.32 5.80 2.69
CA TYR A 43 16.27 6.78 2.46
C TYR A 43 16.81 8.16 2.06
N CYS A 44 17.96 8.57 2.61
CA CYS A 44 18.59 9.86 2.32
C CYS A 44 18.94 10.05 0.82
N HIS A 45 19.15 8.97 0.08
CA HIS A 45 19.40 9.01 -1.38
C HIS A 45 18.11 8.98 -2.22
N ARG A 46 16.93 8.74 -1.62
CA ARG A 46 15.64 8.66 -2.32
C ARG A 46 14.97 10.03 -2.49
N LYS A 47 15.70 11.01 -3.02
CA LYS A 47 15.28 12.42 -3.12
C LYS A 47 14.05 12.68 -4.01
N TYR A 48 13.69 11.73 -4.88
CA TYR A 48 12.56 11.83 -5.80
C TYR A 48 11.57 10.66 -5.72
N ALA A 49 11.72 9.79 -4.71
CA ALA A 49 10.76 8.73 -4.49
C ALA A 49 9.51 9.35 -3.84
N GLY A 50 8.60 9.88 -4.66
CA GLY A 50 7.35 10.51 -4.21
C GLY A 50 6.39 9.56 -3.46
N LEU A 51 6.77 8.30 -3.25
CA LEU A 51 6.00 7.29 -2.54
C LEU A 51 6.92 6.38 -1.72
N ASN A 52 6.60 6.21 -0.43
CA ASN A 52 7.18 5.15 0.39
C ASN A 52 6.58 3.80 -0.04
N THR A 53 7.26 3.10 -0.95
CA THR A 53 6.83 1.79 -1.47
C THR A 53 6.87 0.69 -0.41
N ASN A 54 7.59 0.88 0.70
CA ASN A 54 7.68 -0.11 1.76
C ASN A 54 6.31 -0.45 2.33
N MET A 55 5.44 0.56 2.51
CA MET A 55 4.06 0.36 2.97
C MET A 55 3.24 -0.50 2.01
N HIS A 56 3.44 -0.33 0.70
CA HIS A 56 2.75 -1.13 -0.31
C HIS A 56 3.26 -2.57 -0.33
N ILE A 57 4.58 -2.77 -0.19
CA ILE A 57 5.21 -4.08 -0.13
C ILE A 57 4.78 -4.83 1.14
N GLU A 58 4.78 -4.17 2.30
CA GLU A 58 4.32 -4.75 3.56
C GLU A 58 2.84 -5.15 3.52
N ARG A 59 1.99 -4.30 2.95
CA ARG A 59 0.57 -4.61 2.75
C ARG A 59 0.40 -5.81 1.82
N MET A 60 1.14 -5.85 0.70
CA MET A 60 1.14 -6.99 -0.21
C MET A 60 1.56 -8.28 0.50
N HIS A 61 2.68 -8.25 1.22
CA HIS A 61 3.19 -9.40 1.97
C HIS A 61 2.19 -9.89 3.02
N ARG A 62 1.56 -8.97 3.78
CA ARG A 62 0.51 -9.32 4.76
C ARG A 62 -0.67 -9.99 4.08
N THR A 63 -1.15 -9.45 2.96
CA THR A 63 -2.24 -10.05 2.19
C THR A 63 -1.90 -11.47 1.74
N ILE A 64 -0.71 -11.68 1.16
CA ILE A 64 -0.27 -13.02 0.74
C ILE A 64 -0.21 -13.98 1.93
N LYS A 65 0.44 -13.55 3.03
CA LYS A 65 0.63 -14.38 4.24
C LYS A 65 -0.70 -14.78 4.88
N TYR A 66 -1.61 -13.84 5.11
CA TYR A 66 -2.80 -14.11 5.92
C TYR A 66 -4.02 -14.50 5.10
N ILE A 67 -4.19 -13.97 3.88
CA ILE A 67 -5.36 -14.26 3.05
C ILE A 67 -5.11 -15.53 2.23
N TYR A 68 -4.02 -15.60 1.47
CA TYR A 68 -3.77 -16.71 0.55
C TYR A 68 -3.10 -17.91 1.22
N LEU A 69 -2.16 -17.66 2.14
CA LEU A 69 -1.44 -18.73 2.87
C LEU A 69 -2.05 -19.05 4.25
N LYS A 70 -3.13 -18.37 4.64
CA LYS A 70 -3.86 -18.60 5.91
C LYS A 70 -2.96 -18.53 7.15
N GLY A 71 -1.95 -17.66 7.12
CA GLY A 71 -0.97 -17.48 8.20
C GLY A 71 0.07 -18.60 8.33
N LYS A 72 0.00 -19.64 7.48
CA LYS A 72 0.91 -20.79 7.53
C LYS A 72 2.19 -20.49 6.74
N THR A 73 3.34 -20.82 7.31
CA THR A 73 4.61 -20.80 6.58
C THR A 73 4.67 -22.03 5.66
N SER A 74 4.58 -21.82 4.34
CA SER A 74 4.74 -22.92 3.39
C SER A 74 6.22 -23.19 3.19
N LYS A 75 6.69 -24.37 3.60
CA LYS A 75 8.03 -24.87 3.24
C LYS A 75 8.14 -25.26 1.76
N ARG A 76 6.99 -25.43 1.08
CA ARG A 76 6.96 -25.82 -0.32
C ARG A 76 6.74 -24.60 -1.21
N LEU A 77 7.63 -24.46 -2.20
CA LEU A 77 7.65 -23.35 -3.13
C LEU A 77 6.41 -23.30 -4.04
N ASP A 78 5.93 -24.46 -4.49
CA ASP A 78 4.76 -24.60 -5.37
C ASP A 78 3.51 -23.94 -4.79
N LYS A 79 3.24 -24.13 -3.50
CA LYS A 79 2.11 -23.51 -2.81
C LYS A 79 2.23 -21.99 -2.74
N THR A 80 3.45 -21.49 -2.55
CA THR A 80 3.72 -20.05 -2.52
C THR A 80 3.53 -19.43 -3.90
N ILE A 81 3.99 -20.10 -4.95
CA ILE A 81 3.78 -19.66 -6.34
C ILE A 81 2.28 -19.62 -6.66
N ALA A 82 1.53 -20.66 -6.31
CA ALA A 82 0.08 -20.69 -6.52
C ALA A 82 -0.62 -19.52 -5.80
N ALA A 83 -0.27 -19.25 -4.53
CA ALA A 83 -0.79 -18.12 -3.78
C ALA A 83 -0.47 -16.76 -4.43
N LEU A 84 0.76 -16.59 -4.94
CA LEU A 84 1.16 -15.39 -5.68
C LEU A 84 0.36 -15.22 -6.98
N MET A 85 0.15 -16.30 -7.74
CA MET A 85 -0.64 -16.26 -8.96
C MET A 85 -2.10 -15.89 -8.68
N HIS A 86 -2.69 -16.41 -7.60
CA HIS A 86 -4.04 -16.02 -7.16
C HIS A 86 -4.11 -14.54 -6.77
N PHE A 87 -3.13 -14.06 -6.00
CA PHE A 87 -3.04 -12.65 -5.64
C PHE A 87 -2.95 -11.73 -6.87
N ILE A 88 -2.07 -12.05 -7.83
CA ILE A 88 -1.93 -11.26 -9.06
C ILE A 88 -3.25 -11.24 -9.85
N ARG A 89 -3.91 -12.40 -9.97
CA ARG A 89 -5.21 -12.51 -10.65
C ARG A 89 -6.24 -11.57 -10.02
N ASP A 90 -6.36 -11.56 -8.69
CA ASP A 90 -7.34 -10.73 -7.99
C ASP A 90 -7.02 -9.23 -8.12
N GLN A 91 -5.74 -8.86 -8.14
CA GLN A 91 -5.31 -7.49 -8.38
C GLN A 91 -5.63 -7.03 -9.80
N LEU A 92 -5.43 -7.90 -10.80
CA LEU A 92 -5.80 -7.61 -12.19
C LEU A 92 -7.31 -7.45 -12.34
N PHE A 93 -8.11 -8.35 -11.76
CA PHE A 93 -9.56 -8.21 -11.76
C PHE A 93 -10.03 -6.93 -11.06
N SER A 94 -9.46 -6.61 -9.90
CA SER A 94 -9.77 -5.36 -9.17
C SER A 94 -9.48 -4.12 -10.02
N ARG A 95 -8.38 -4.13 -10.78
CA ARG A 95 -8.06 -3.06 -11.74
C ARG A 95 -9.05 -2.98 -12.88
N ILE A 96 -9.41 -4.12 -13.49
CA ILE A 96 -10.41 -4.17 -14.57
C ILE A 96 -11.74 -3.61 -14.06
N ILE A 97 -12.22 -4.07 -12.89
CA ILE A 97 -13.45 -3.59 -12.26
C ILE A 97 -13.38 -2.08 -11.99
N SER A 98 -12.25 -1.59 -11.46
CA SER A 98 -12.07 -0.16 -11.18
C SER A 98 -12.05 0.68 -12.46
N SER A 99 -11.50 0.12 -13.55
CA SER A 99 -11.47 0.79 -14.85
C SER A 99 -12.81 0.79 -15.55
N THR A 100 -13.61 -0.29 -15.43
CA THR A 100 -14.90 -0.42 -16.11
C THR A 100 -16.03 0.30 -15.39
N LYS A 101 -16.03 0.31 -14.05
CA LYS A 101 -17.02 1.07 -13.26
C LYS A 101 -16.78 2.59 -13.34
N GLY A 102 -15.60 3.01 -13.80
CA GLY A 102 -15.11 4.38 -13.68
C GLY A 102 -14.90 4.79 -12.23
N LYS A 103 -14.19 5.89 -11.99
CA LYS A 103 -14.32 6.58 -10.70
C LYS A 103 -15.72 7.17 -10.68
N VAL A 104 -16.61 6.64 -9.84
CA VAL A 104 -17.81 7.38 -9.45
C VAL A 104 -17.29 8.63 -8.75
N SER A 105 -17.18 9.73 -9.50
CA SER A 105 -16.96 11.05 -8.91
C SER A 105 -18.04 11.24 -7.86
N SER A 106 -17.73 11.90 -6.74
CA SER A 106 -18.74 12.21 -5.71
C SER A 106 -20.02 12.75 -6.35
N LYS A 107 -19.90 13.58 -7.39
CA LYS A 107 -21.02 14.06 -8.22
C LYS A 107 -21.91 12.98 -8.82
N ILE A 108 -21.35 11.88 -9.35
CA ILE A 108 -22.15 10.78 -9.92
C ILE A 108 -22.79 9.95 -8.80
N ALA A 109 -22.15 9.81 -7.64
CA ALA A 109 -22.76 9.19 -6.47
C ALA A 109 -23.93 10.02 -5.94
N ASP A 110 -23.75 11.33 -5.87
CA ASP A 110 -24.79 12.29 -5.46
C ASP A 110 -25.96 12.28 -6.45
N ILE A 111 -25.70 12.35 -7.77
CA ILE A 111 -26.74 12.25 -8.81
C ILE A 111 -27.49 10.91 -8.74
N ARG A 112 -26.81 9.79 -8.43
CA ARG A 112 -27.49 8.49 -8.28
C ARG A 112 -28.35 8.44 -7.02
N LYS A 113 -27.91 9.08 -5.93
CA LYS A 113 -28.68 9.24 -4.69
C LYS A 113 -29.92 10.10 -4.94
N ASP A 114 -29.77 11.24 -5.61
CA ASP A 114 -30.87 12.15 -5.94
C ASP A 114 -31.89 11.50 -6.88
N ASN A 115 -31.44 10.72 -7.88
CA ASN A 115 -32.34 9.96 -8.74
C ASN A 115 -33.03 8.79 -8.02
N SER A 116 -32.41 8.18 -7.01
CA SER A 116 -33.07 7.16 -6.19
C SER A 116 -34.16 7.77 -5.29
N LEU A 117 -33.95 9.00 -4.80
CA LEU A 117 -34.93 9.77 -4.04
C LEU A 117 -36.11 10.17 -4.93
N SER A 118 -35.85 10.66 -6.15
CA SER A 118 -36.90 11.04 -7.09
C SER A 118 -37.73 9.86 -7.59
N LEU A 119 -37.14 8.67 -7.71
CA LEU A 119 -37.85 7.43 -8.03
C LEU A 119 -38.67 6.88 -6.84
N SER A 120 -38.26 7.18 -5.60
CA SER A 120 -39.01 6.81 -4.39
C SER A 120 -40.15 7.76 -4.03
N GLU A 121 -40.27 8.90 -4.71
CA GLU A 121 -41.22 9.94 -4.33
C GLU A 121 -42.16 10.35 -5.47
N ASN A 122 -43.35 9.75 -5.41
CA ASN A 122 -44.65 10.37 -5.67
C ASN A 122 -44.88 11.68 -4.86
N CYS A 123 -43.85 12.47 -4.55
CA CYS A 123 -43.88 13.62 -3.62
C CYS A 123 -43.71 14.98 -4.32
N VAL A 124 -43.76 15.03 -5.66
CA VAL A 124 -43.80 16.31 -6.40
C VAL A 124 -45.16 17.01 -6.22
N PHE A 125 -46.21 16.29 -5.81
CA PHE A 125 -47.56 16.85 -5.64
C PHE A 125 -47.75 17.69 -4.37
N GLN A 126 -46.93 17.53 -3.32
CA GLN A 126 -47.12 18.29 -2.07
C GLN A 126 -46.44 19.67 -2.05
N ARG A 127 -45.57 19.97 -3.02
CA ARG A 127 -44.86 21.26 -3.06
C ARG A 127 -45.67 22.38 -3.72
N TRP A 128 -46.66 22.05 -4.54
CA TRP A 128 -47.47 23.04 -5.29
C TRP A 128 -48.67 23.61 -4.51
N GLU A 129 -49.16 22.93 -3.48
CA GLU A 129 -50.27 23.46 -2.65
C GLU A 129 -49.83 24.58 -1.67
N ARG A 130 -48.53 24.71 -1.38
CA ARG A 130 -48.05 25.70 -0.41
C ARG A 130 -47.79 27.11 -0.98
N TYR A 131 -47.91 27.27 -2.30
CA TYR A 131 -47.77 28.57 -2.99
C TYR A 131 -48.96 28.88 -3.92
N GLY A 132 -50.10 28.21 -3.72
CA GLY A 132 -51.34 28.44 -4.45
C GLY A 132 -52.22 29.49 -3.75
N ARG A 133 -52.15 30.71 -4.28
CA ARG A 133 -52.99 31.87 -3.96
C ARG A 133 -54.49 31.57 -4.14
N PHE A 134 -55.27 31.65 -3.07
CA PHE A 134 -56.61 32.25 -3.04
C PHE A 134 -56.73 33.06 -1.74
#